data_AF-A0A379ABQ6-F1
#
_entry.id   AF-A0A379ABQ6-F1
#
_cell.length_a   1.000
_cell.length_b   1.000
_cell.length_c   1.000
_cell.angle_alpha   90.00
_cell.angle_beta   90.00
_cell.angle_gamma   90.00
#
_symmetry.space_group_name_H-M   'P 1'
#
loop_
_entity.id
_entity.type
_entity.pdbx_description
1 polymer ?
#
loop_
_entity_poly.entity_id
_entity_poly.type
_entity_poly.pdbx_seq_one_letter_code
_entity_poly.pdbx_strand_id
1 'polypeptide(L)'
;MSRRKDERYRAPQDYPRQSIASASTHDLPTLTGFWEQGDLALGEKIGLYPGDAVKALHQQRAAQKQALLDALHQAGALPARSQKKAEKLTMTPALNRAIHRFLADTDSALLGLQPEDWLGMTTPVNVPGTVEQYPNWRRKLSKTLEEIFADKEVNALLKVVSQQRQSGQKGQ
;
A
#
# COMPACT_ATOMS: atom_id res chain seq x y z
N MET A 1 0.63 1.26 -6.72
CA MET A 1 0.48 0.01 -7.54
C MET A 1 -0.38 0.26 -8.79
N SER A 2 0.04 -0.25 -9.96
CA SER A 2 -0.62 0.03 -11.25
C SER A 2 -1.63 -1.05 -11.65
N ARG A 3 -2.82 -0.62 -12.10
CA ARG A 3 -3.87 -1.47 -12.68
C ARG A 3 -3.87 -1.38 -14.22
N ARG A 4 -4.25 -2.47 -14.87
CA ARG A 4 -4.53 -2.56 -16.31
C ARG A 4 -5.93 -2.00 -16.60
N LYS A 5 -6.29 -1.90 -17.89
CA LYS A 5 -7.62 -1.44 -18.34
C LYS A 5 -8.77 -2.37 -17.89
N ASP A 6 -8.47 -3.63 -17.59
CA ASP A 6 -9.42 -4.62 -17.06
C ASP A 6 -9.49 -4.62 -15.52
N GLU A 7 -9.00 -3.54 -14.88
CA GLU A 7 -8.96 -3.33 -13.43
C GLU A 7 -8.11 -4.32 -12.62
N ARG A 8 -7.43 -5.28 -13.27
CA ARG A 8 -6.46 -6.17 -12.59
C ARG A 8 -5.15 -5.44 -12.34
N TYR A 9 -4.47 -5.77 -11.25
CA TYR A 9 -3.10 -5.31 -11.05
C TYR A 9 -2.16 -5.99 -12.06
N ARG A 10 -1.15 -5.23 -12.52
CA ARG A 10 -0.05 -5.77 -13.35
C ARG A 10 0.71 -6.83 -12.56
N ALA A 11 1.13 -7.91 -13.22
CA ALA A 11 2.07 -8.84 -12.57
C ALA A 11 3.39 -8.09 -12.28
N PRO A 12 4.20 -8.51 -11.30
CA PRO A 12 5.45 -7.82 -10.99
C PRO A 12 6.37 -7.64 -12.22
N GLN A 13 6.43 -8.64 -13.09
CA GLN A 13 7.24 -8.65 -14.33
C GLN A 13 6.68 -7.72 -15.43
N ASP A 14 5.42 -7.30 -15.31
CA ASP A 14 4.78 -6.38 -16.28
C ASP A 14 5.06 -4.89 -15.95
N TYR A 15 5.86 -4.59 -14.93
CA TYR A 15 6.27 -3.23 -14.58
C TYR A 15 7.45 -2.79 -15.46
N PRO A 16 7.39 -1.60 -16.11
CA PRO A 16 8.49 -1.15 -16.96
C PRO A 16 9.81 -1.01 -16.19
N ARG A 17 10.91 -1.51 -16.74
CA ARG A 17 12.23 -1.42 -16.10
C ARG A 17 12.63 0.01 -15.76
N GLN A 18 12.43 0.96 -16.68
CA GLN A 18 12.72 2.38 -16.46
C GLN A 18 11.59 3.07 -15.67
N SER A 19 11.34 2.60 -14.44
CA SER A 19 10.33 3.18 -13.55
C SER A 19 10.69 3.03 -12.07
N ILE A 20 9.94 3.75 -11.23
CA ILE A 20 9.92 3.58 -9.78
C ILE A 20 8.59 2.93 -9.35
N ALA A 21 8.66 1.79 -8.68
CA ALA A 21 7.51 1.19 -8.01
C ALA A 21 7.32 1.84 -6.63
N SER A 22 6.07 2.10 -6.27
CA SER A 22 5.68 2.47 -4.91
C SER A 22 4.29 1.91 -4.58
N ALA A 23 4.07 1.63 -3.31
CA ALA A 23 2.74 1.30 -2.77
C ALA A 23 1.79 2.48 -2.98
N SER A 24 2.22 3.64 -2.47
CA SER A 24 1.45 4.87 -2.38
C SER A 24 2.36 6.10 -2.58
N THR A 25 1.84 7.29 -2.36
CA THR A 25 2.58 8.55 -2.37
C THR A 25 2.18 9.38 -1.15
N HIS A 26 2.72 10.59 -1.00
CA HIS A 26 2.32 11.49 0.08
C HIS A 26 0.89 12.03 -0.06
N ASP A 27 0.33 12.01 -1.27
CA ASP A 27 -1.03 12.48 -1.60
C ASP A 27 -2.10 11.38 -1.47
N LEU A 28 -1.68 10.15 -1.22
CA LEU A 28 -2.54 8.97 -1.18
C LEU A 28 -2.58 8.39 0.25
N PRO A 29 -3.60 7.60 0.60
CA PRO A 29 -3.63 6.89 1.88
C PRO A 29 -2.39 6.00 2.06
N THR A 30 -2.00 5.80 3.32
CA THR A 30 -1.09 4.71 3.69
C THR A 30 -1.71 3.35 3.32
N LEU A 31 -0.94 2.26 3.33
CA LEU A 31 -1.48 0.93 3.07
C LEU A 31 -2.60 0.56 4.04
N THR A 32 -2.42 0.85 5.33
CA THR A 32 -3.45 0.63 6.35
C THR A 32 -4.67 1.50 6.08
N GLY A 33 -4.48 2.81 5.83
CA GLY A 33 -5.57 3.73 5.52
C GLY A 33 -6.37 3.32 4.28
N PHE A 34 -5.69 2.84 3.23
CA PHE A 34 -6.32 2.33 2.03
C PHE A 34 -7.16 1.08 2.32
N TRP A 35 -6.59 0.12 3.04
CA TRP A 35 -7.23 -1.16 3.29
C TRP A 35 -8.45 -1.03 4.21
N GLU A 36 -8.34 -0.16 5.22
CA GLU A 36 -9.38 0.13 6.20
C GLU A 36 -10.34 1.24 5.74
N GLN A 37 -10.09 1.81 4.56
CA GLN A 37 -10.91 2.88 3.96
C GLN A 37 -10.98 4.16 4.81
N GLY A 38 -9.96 4.40 5.64
CA GLY A 38 -9.88 5.56 6.52
C GLY A 38 -9.79 6.89 5.78
N ASP A 39 -9.26 6.90 4.56
CA ASP A 39 -9.27 8.08 3.68
C ASP A 39 -10.68 8.44 3.20
N LEU A 40 -11.52 7.45 2.92
CA LEU A 40 -12.92 7.70 2.53
C LEU A 40 -13.73 8.20 3.73
N ALA A 41 -13.57 7.57 4.89
CA ALA A 41 -14.22 8.04 6.11
C ALA A 41 -13.77 9.46 6.50
N LEU A 42 -12.47 9.75 6.34
CA LEU A 42 -11.93 11.09 6.57
C LEU A 42 -12.53 12.09 5.57
N GLY A 43 -12.48 11.79 4.27
CA GLY A 43 -12.99 12.66 3.22
C GLY A 43 -14.47 12.98 3.39
N GLU A 44 -15.29 12.01 3.81
CA GLU A 44 -16.69 12.24 4.17
C GLU A 44 -16.82 13.20 5.35
N LYS A 45 -16.06 12.95 6.43
CA LYS A 45 -16.07 13.79 7.64
C LYS A 45 -15.70 15.25 7.36
N ILE A 46 -14.79 15.50 6.42
CA ILE A 46 -14.34 16.86 6.08
C ILE A 46 -15.03 17.45 4.83
N GLY A 47 -16.07 16.79 4.32
CA GLY A 47 -16.93 17.32 3.25
C GLY A 47 -16.30 17.30 1.85
N LEU A 48 -15.38 16.39 1.57
CA LEU A 48 -14.72 16.28 0.25
C LEU A 48 -15.58 15.62 -0.82
N TYR A 49 -16.55 14.78 -0.43
CA TYR A 49 -17.36 14.03 -1.38
C TYR A 49 -18.75 14.67 -1.51
N PRO A 50 -19.13 15.17 -2.69
CA PRO A 50 -20.46 15.70 -2.91
C PRO A 50 -21.47 14.54 -3.06
N GLY A 51 -22.59 14.63 -2.32
CA GLY A 51 -23.71 13.69 -2.43
C GLY A 51 -23.31 12.22 -2.25
N ASP A 52 -23.87 11.34 -3.07
CA ASP A 52 -23.69 9.88 -2.95
C ASP A 52 -22.36 9.35 -3.53
N ALA A 53 -21.43 10.24 -3.91
CA ALA A 53 -20.15 9.85 -4.51
C ALA A 53 -19.34 8.91 -3.60
N VAL A 54 -19.45 9.08 -2.27
CA VAL A 54 -18.74 8.25 -1.29
C VAL A 54 -19.11 6.77 -1.39
N LYS A 55 -20.39 6.45 -1.67
CA LYS A 55 -20.85 5.06 -1.83
C LYS A 55 -20.19 4.37 -3.02
N ALA A 56 -20.06 5.07 -4.15
CA ALA A 56 -19.36 4.57 -5.33
C ALA A 56 -17.87 4.37 -5.05
N LEU A 57 -17.24 5.27 -4.29
CA LEU A 57 -15.84 5.13 -3.86
C LEU A 57 -15.62 3.91 -2.97
N HIS A 58 -16.53 3.62 -2.04
CA HIS A 58 -16.47 2.40 -1.21
C HIS A 58 -16.57 1.12 -2.05
N GLN A 59 -17.48 1.09 -3.04
CA GLN A 59 -17.62 -0.05 -3.97
C GLN A 59 -16.35 -0.23 -4.81
N GLN A 60 -15.83 0.86 -5.36
CA GLN A 60 -14.58 0.84 -6.12
C GLN A 60 -13.40 0.36 -5.25
N ARG A 61 -13.32 0.82 -4.00
CA ARG A 61 -12.29 0.39 -3.04
C ARG A 61 -12.40 -1.10 -2.73
N ALA A 62 -13.61 -1.64 -2.58
CA ALA A 62 -13.81 -3.07 -2.37
C ALA A 62 -13.28 -3.89 -3.56
N ALA A 63 -13.59 -3.48 -4.80
CA ALA A 63 -13.06 -4.11 -6.01
C ALA A 63 -11.53 -4.00 -6.09
N GLN A 64 -10.95 -2.84 -5.79
CA GLN A 64 -9.50 -2.63 -5.74
C GLN A 64 -8.82 -3.54 -4.71
N LYS A 65 -9.35 -3.64 -3.49
CA LYS A 65 -8.81 -4.52 -2.44
C LYS A 65 -8.85 -5.98 -2.87
N GLN A 66 -9.93 -6.42 -3.51
CA GLN A 66 -10.04 -7.79 -4.02
C GLN A 66 -9.03 -8.06 -5.14
N ALA A 67 -8.95 -7.18 -6.14
CA ALA A 67 -7.98 -7.31 -7.23
C ALA A 67 -6.53 -7.31 -6.73
N LEU A 68 -6.23 -6.52 -5.69
CA LEU A 68 -4.92 -6.53 -5.06
C LEU A 68 -4.65 -7.88 -4.39
N LEU A 69 -5.59 -8.38 -3.58
CA LEU A 69 -5.47 -9.67 -2.93
C LEU A 69 -5.24 -10.81 -3.95
N ASP A 70 -5.98 -10.78 -5.05
CA ASP A 70 -5.83 -11.77 -6.13
C ASP A 70 -4.43 -11.70 -6.76
N ALA A 71 -3.91 -10.50 -7.00
CA ALA A 71 -2.55 -10.31 -7.52
C ALA A 71 -1.46 -10.79 -6.55
N LEU A 72 -1.65 -10.58 -5.24
CA LEU A 72 -0.74 -11.10 -4.22
C LEU A 72 -0.72 -12.64 -4.19
N HIS A 73 -1.87 -13.29 -4.36
CA HIS A 73 -1.96 -14.74 -4.48
C HIS A 73 -1.31 -15.24 -5.78
N GLN A 74 -1.61 -14.60 -6.92
CA GLN A 74 -1.05 -14.96 -8.23
C GLN A 74 0.47 -14.83 -8.27
N ALA A 75 1.04 -13.81 -7.63
CA ALA A 75 2.48 -13.62 -7.54
C ALA A 75 3.16 -14.48 -6.45
N GLY A 76 2.41 -15.33 -5.73
CA GLY A 76 2.96 -16.14 -4.63
C GLY A 76 3.46 -15.31 -3.44
N ALA A 77 3.02 -14.07 -3.29
CA ALA A 77 3.39 -13.19 -2.18
C ALA A 77 2.69 -13.61 -0.87
N LEU A 78 1.56 -14.32 -0.97
CA LEU A 78 0.83 -14.91 0.15
C LEU A 78 0.84 -16.45 0.05
N PRO A 79 0.82 -17.16 1.20
CA PRO A 79 0.59 -18.61 1.20
C PRO A 79 -0.76 -18.98 0.56
N ALA A 80 -0.81 -20.10 -0.16
CA ALA A 80 -2.03 -20.56 -0.86
C ALA A 80 -3.25 -20.78 0.06
N ARG A 81 -2.99 -21.05 1.35
CA ARG A 81 -4.01 -21.24 2.39
C ARG A 81 -4.58 -19.93 2.96
N SER A 82 -4.02 -18.78 2.60
CA SER A 82 -4.49 -17.48 3.10
C SER A 82 -5.90 -17.16 2.59
N GLN A 83 -6.64 -16.33 3.33
CA GLN A 83 -7.97 -15.84 2.94
C GLN A 83 -7.94 -15.26 1.52
N LYS A 84 -9.00 -15.54 0.74
CA LYS A 84 -9.15 -15.11 -0.66
C LYS A 84 -10.20 -14.02 -0.86
N LYS A 85 -10.97 -13.70 0.19
CA LYS A 85 -11.95 -12.60 0.16
C LYS A 85 -11.43 -11.40 0.93
N ALA A 86 -11.20 -10.28 0.24
CA ALA A 86 -10.64 -9.08 0.84
C ALA A 86 -11.57 -8.41 1.86
N GLU A 87 -12.90 -8.59 1.72
CA GLU A 87 -13.90 -8.14 2.69
C GLU A 87 -13.77 -8.80 4.07
N LYS A 88 -13.12 -9.98 4.14
CA LYS A 88 -12.90 -10.75 5.38
C LYS A 88 -11.53 -10.48 6.00
N LEU A 89 -10.79 -9.51 5.49
CA LEU A 89 -9.43 -9.18 5.93
C LEU A 89 -9.35 -7.75 6.45
N THR A 90 -8.69 -7.60 7.59
CA THR A 90 -8.13 -6.33 8.06
C THR A 90 -6.66 -6.23 7.64
N MET A 91 -6.06 -5.03 7.78
CA MET A 91 -4.63 -4.91 7.58
C MET A 91 -3.90 -5.67 8.69
N THR A 92 -2.90 -6.47 8.31
CA THR A 92 -2.06 -7.23 9.24
C THR A 92 -0.60 -7.09 8.83
N PRO A 93 0.36 -7.32 9.74
CA PRO A 93 1.79 -7.33 9.37
C PRO A 93 2.10 -8.30 8.23
N ALA A 94 1.40 -9.44 8.17
CA ALA A 94 1.57 -10.42 7.09
C ALA A 94 1.08 -9.89 5.73
N LEU A 95 -0.09 -9.24 5.69
CA LEU A 95 -0.62 -8.64 4.46
C LEU A 95 0.24 -7.46 4.00
N ASN A 96 0.63 -6.58 4.93
CA ASN A 96 1.54 -5.47 4.66
C ASN A 96 2.87 -5.96 4.05
N ARG A 97 3.48 -7.00 4.65
CA ARG A 97 4.72 -7.60 4.15
C ARG A 97 4.54 -8.24 2.77
N ALA A 98 3.39 -8.87 2.51
CA ALA A 98 3.09 -9.42 1.19
C ALA A 98 3.00 -8.34 0.10
N ILE A 99 2.38 -7.19 0.41
CA ILE A 99 2.33 -6.03 -0.51
C ILE A 99 3.74 -5.51 -0.81
N HIS A 100 4.57 -5.36 0.22
CA HIS A 100 5.97 -4.94 0.04
C HIS A 100 6.78 -5.95 -0.76
N ARG A 101 6.58 -7.26 -0.53
CA ARG A 101 7.23 -8.32 -1.30
C ARG A 101 6.82 -8.29 -2.77
N PHE A 102 5.53 -8.10 -3.05
CA PHE A 102 5.03 -7.94 -4.40
C PHE A 102 5.71 -6.76 -5.12
N LEU A 103 5.81 -5.61 -4.46
CA LEU A 103 6.48 -4.43 -5.02
C LEU A 103 7.98 -4.66 -5.24
N ALA A 104 8.62 -5.36 -4.31
CA ALA A 104 10.04 -5.72 -4.41
C ALA A 104 10.32 -6.68 -5.57
N ASP A 105 9.35 -7.51 -5.94
CA ASP A 105 9.45 -8.44 -7.07
C ASP A 105 9.20 -7.76 -8.43
N THR A 106 8.82 -6.48 -8.45
CA THR A 106 8.55 -5.79 -9.72
C THR A 106 9.82 -5.56 -10.54
N ASP A 107 9.69 -5.56 -11.86
CA ASP A 107 10.80 -5.29 -12.78
C ASP A 107 11.29 -3.83 -12.76
N SER A 108 10.57 -2.93 -12.08
CA SER A 108 10.98 -1.53 -11.88
C SER A 108 12.43 -1.43 -11.38
N ALA A 109 13.24 -0.56 -11.97
CA ALA A 109 14.63 -0.35 -11.57
C ALA A 109 14.74 0.22 -10.15
N LEU A 110 13.76 1.01 -9.72
CA LEU A 110 13.71 1.60 -8.38
C LEU A 110 12.46 1.16 -7.62
N LEU A 111 12.58 1.09 -6.30
CA LEU A 111 11.49 0.86 -5.37
C LEU A 111 11.51 1.98 -4.31
N GLY A 112 10.43 2.73 -4.21
CA GLY A 112 10.18 3.68 -3.13
C GLY A 112 9.38 3.04 -2.00
N LEU A 113 9.82 3.23 -0.77
CA LEU A 113 9.15 2.75 0.43
C LEU A 113 8.84 3.91 1.37
N GLN A 114 7.66 3.90 1.98
CA GLN A 114 7.23 4.91 2.93
C GLN A 114 7.32 4.36 4.36
N PRO A 115 8.05 5.02 5.29
CA PRO A 115 8.17 4.56 6.69
C PRO A 115 6.82 4.42 7.40
N GLU A 116 5.82 5.19 6.99
CA GLU A 116 4.43 5.05 7.44
C GLU A 116 3.90 3.62 7.34
N ASP A 117 4.23 2.94 6.23
CA ASP A 117 3.74 1.60 5.97
C ASP A 117 4.52 0.56 6.78
N TRP A 118 5.77 0.82 7.16
CA TRP A 118 6.55 -0.03 8.08
C TRP A 118 5.97 0.04 9.49
N LEU A 119 5.50 1.23 9.86
CA LEU A 119 4.91 1.55 11.16
C LEU A 119 3.41 1.26 11.23
N GLY A 120 2.80 0.78 10.13
CA GLY A 120 1.37 0.49 10.07
C GLY A 120 0.47 1.71 10.29
N MET A 121 0.97 2.92 10.02
CA MET A 121 0.25 4.17 10.28
C MET A 121 -1.03 4.25 9.45
N THR A 122 -2.09 4.83 10.04
CA THR A 122 -3.42 4.89 9.42
C THR A 122 -3.72 6.24 8.75
N THR A 123 -3.04 7.31 9.17
CA THR A 123 -3.39 8.69 8.78
C THR A 123 -2.49 9.23 7.65
N PRO A 124 -3.07 9.90 6.64
CA PRO A 124 -2.29 10.49 5.55
C PRO A 124 -1.48 11.71 6.03
N VAL A 125 -0.41 12.06 5.30
CA VAL A 125 0.34 13.30 5.57
C VAL A 125 -0.30 14.51 4.87
N ASN A 126 -0.94 14.28 3.72
CA ASN A 126 -1.63 15.27 2.93
C ASN A 126 -2.97 14.70 2.44
N VAL A 127 -4.00 15.54 2.40
CA VAL A 127 -5.28 15.24 1.76
C VAL A 127 -5.52 16.27 0.66
N PRO A 128 -5.33 15.89 -0.62
CA PRO A 128 -5.51 16.81 -1.74
C PRO A 128 -6.90 17.47 -1.74
N GLY A 129 -6.95 18.74 -2.15
CA GLY A 129 -8.19 19.53 -2.18
C GLY A 129 -8.59 20.14 -0.83
N THR A 130 -7.70 20.12 0.16
CA THR A 130 -7.92 20.73 1.48
C THR A 130 -6.92 21.83 1.78
N VAL A 131 -7.34 22.82 2.57
CA VAL A 131 -6.50 23.90 3.10
C VAL A 131 -6.54 23.89 4.63
N GLU A 132 -7.71 24.17 5.21
CA GLU A 132 -7.93 24.23 6.66
C GLU A 132 -8.60 22.97 7.23
N GLN A 133 -9.15 22.12 6.36
CA GLN A 133 -9.95 20.96 6.76
C GLN A 133 -9.10 19.81 7.32
N TYR A 134 -7.82 19.75 6.95
CA TYR A 134 -6.88 18.74 7.42
C TYR A 134 -5.52 19.40 7.69
N PRO A 135 -4.80 19.01 8.76
CA PRO A 135 -3.47 19.52 9.07
C PRO A 135 -2.41 18.96 8.11
N ASN A 136 -2.49 19.32 6.83
CA ASN A 136 -1.57 18.88 5.79
C ASN A 136 -0.12 19.20 6.18
N TRP A 137 0.80 18.30 5.83
CA TRP A 137 2.25 18.46 6.03
C TRP A 137 2.70 18.54 7.49
N ARG A 138 1.83 18.15 8.45
CA ARG A 138 2.12 18.25 9.89
C ARG A 138 2.20 16.89 10.61
N ARG A 139 1.70 15.82 9.99
CA ARG A 139 1.66 14.48 10.59
C ARG A 139 3.07 13.87 10.68
N LYS A 140 3.62 13.81 11.89
CA LYS A 140 4.91 13.15 12.18
C LYS A 140 4.80 11.62 12.10
N LEU A 141 5.93 10.93 11.92
CA LEU A 141 6.00 9.48 12.13
C LEU A 141 5.66 9.15 13.60
N SER A 142 5.14 7.95 13.83
CA SER A 142 4.71 7.52 15.18
C SER A 142 5.84 7.06 16.09
N LYS A 143 7.07 6.96 15.57
CA LYS A 143 8.28 6.51 16.28
C LYS A 143 9.50 7.33 15.86
N THR A 144 10.53 7.39 16.71
CA THR A 144 11.83 7.98 16.37
C THR A 144 12.63 7.06 15.45
N LEU A 145 13.73 7.57 14.88
CA LEU A 145 14.60 6.75 14.01
C LEU A 145 15.24 5.59 14.79
N GLU A 146 15.67 5.84 16.03
CA GLU A 146 16.25 4.82 16.92
C GLU A 146 15.25 3.70 17.18
N GLU A 147 14.01 4.05 17.49
CA GLU A 147 12.93 3.08 17.71
C GLU A 147 12.58 2.31 16.44
N ILE A 148 12.51 2.97 15.29
CA ILE A 148 12.23 2.34 13.98
C ILE A 148 13.29 1.28 13.68
N PHE A 149 14.57 1.62 13.83
CA PHE A 149 15.67 0.72 13.46
C PHE A 149 16.01 -0.30 14.56
N ALA A 150 15.51 -0.14 15.79
CA ALA A 150 15.54 -1.17 16.82
C ALA A 150 14.36 -2.18 16.71
N ASP A 151 13.32 -1.86 15.94
CA ASP A 151 12.12 -2.69 15.80
C ASP A 151 12.39 -3.95 14.95
N LYS A 152 12.14 -5.13 15.52
CA LYS A 152 12.39 -6.42 14.86
C LYS A 152 11.48 -6.65 13.65
N GLU A 153 10.24 -6.17 13.69
CA GLU A 153 9.29 -6.35 12.59
C GLU A 153 9.63 -5.48 11.39
N VAL A 154 10.06 -4.23 11.64
CA VAL A 154 10.58 -3.32 10.61
C VAL A 154 11.83 -3.91 9.97
N ASN A 155 12.79 -4.36 10.78
CA ASN A 155 14.01 -4.98 10.27
C ASN A 155 13.71 -6.25 9.44
N ALA A 156 12.77 -7.10 9.89
CA ALA A 156 12.35 -8.28 9.15
C ALA A 156 11.69 -7.91 7.81
N LEU A 157 10.84 -6.88 7.77
CA LEU A 157 10.24 -6.36 6.54
C LEU A 157 11.31 -5.88 5.56
N LEU A 158 12.19 -4.98 6.00
CA LEU A 158 13.24 -4.40 5.16
C LEU A 158 14.23 -5.45 4.64
N LYS A 159 14.55 -6.45 5.46
CA LYS A 159 15.37 -7.59 5.04
C LYS A 159 14.72 -8.40 3.92
N VAL A 160 13.43 -8.72 4.05
CA VAL A 160 12.67 -9.45 3.01
C VAL A 160 12.63 -8.66 1.70
N VAL A 161 12.37 -7.35 1.76
CA VAL A 161 12.38 -6.49 0.57
C VAL A 161 13.77 -6.51 -0.09
N SER A 162 14.83 -6.30 0.70
CA SER A 162 16.21 -6.25 0.19
C SER A 162 16.61 -7.56 -0.49
N GLN A 163 16.29 -8.70 0.12
CA GLN A 163 16.54 -10.02 -0.45
C GLN A 163 15.78 -10.22 -1.77
N GLN A 164 14.48 -9.87 -1.82
CA GLN A 164 13.68 -10.01 -3.03
C GLN A 164 14.23 -9.17 -4.19
N ARG A 165 14.64 -7.91 -3.92
CA ARG A 165 15.25 -7.02 -4.93
C ARG A 165 16.56 -7.57 -5.48
N GLN A 166 17.40 -8.18 -4.64
CA GLN A 166 18.67 -8.79 -5.06
C GLN A 166 18.45 -10.05 -5.89
N SER A 167 17.46 -10.88 -5.54
CA SER A 167 17.11 -12.08 -6.29
C SER A 167 16.59 -11.77 -7.70
N GLY A 168 15.72 -10.76 -7.84
CA GLY A 168 15.21 -10.33 -9.15
C GLY A 168 16.28 -9.75 -10.07
N GLN A 169 17.37 -9.21 -9.53
CA GLN A 169 18.51 -8.71 -10.32
C GLN A 169 19.46 -9.81 -10.81
N LYS A 170 19.49 -10.97 -10.14
CA LYS A 170 20.38 -12.10 -10.51
C LYS A 170 19.80 -13.01 -11.59
N GLY A 171 18.52 -12.89 -11.91
CA GLY A 171 17.84 -13.65 -12.96
C GLY A 171 17.80 -12.97 -14.33
N GLN A 172 18.53 -11.86 -14.51
CA GLN A 172 18.69 -11.11 -15.76
C GLN A 172 20.08 -11.36 -16.35
#